data_AF-A0A1F6SMV0-F1
#
_entry.id   AF-A0A1F6SMV0-F1
#
_cell.length_a   1.000
_cell.length_b   1.000
_cell.length_c   1.000
_cell.angle_alpha   90.00
_cell.angle_beta   90.00
_cell.angle_gamma   90.00
#
_symmetry.space_group_name_H-M   'P 1'
#
loop_
_entity.id
_entity.type
_entity.pdbx_description
1 polymer ?
#
loop_
_entity_poly.entity_id
_entity_poly.type
_entity_poly.pdbx_seq_one_letter_code
_entity_poly.pdbx_strand_id
1 'polypeptide(L)'
;MHDFLLAKEIIDELKKIVVEKNIKRVKNVSLEIGTISLAHDGHPEHTEDISVENLEFGLKNIAKNTPFEETVLKIKKVKGESWKITEIKV
;
A
#
# COMPACT_ATOMS: atom_id res chain seq x y z
N MET A 1 14.48 -0.32 5.37
CA MET A 1 13.05 -0.30 5.77
C MET A 1 12.25 0.41 4.69
N HIS A 2 12.20 -0.16 3.48
CA HIS A 2 11.57 0.46 2.31
C HIS A 2 10.05 0.25 2.28
N ASP A 3 9.58 -0.87 2.85
CA ASP A 3 8.17 -1.26 2.90
C ASP A 3 7.32 -0.25 3.68
N PHE A 4 7.86 0.34 4.75
CA PHE A 4 7.09 1.27 5.59
C PHE A 4 6.84 2.62 4.90
N LEU A 5 7.79 3.09 4.08
CA LEU A 5 7.61 4.31 3.29
C LEU A 5 6.50 4.11 2.26
N LEU A 6 6.54 3.00 1.53
CA LEU A 6 5.50 2.63 0.56
C LEU A 6 4.12 2.53 1.22
N ALA A 7 4.04 1.90 2.40
CA ALA A 7 2.79 1.83 3.16
C ALA A 7 2.24 3.22 3.51
N LYS A 8 3.11 4.16 3.89
CA LYS A 8 2.71 5.54 4.19
C LYS A 8 2.18 6.26 2.94
N GLU A 9 2.87 6.13 1.81
CA GLU A 9 2.43 6.72 0.54
C GLU A 9 1.06 6.18 0.11
N ILE A 10 0.85 4.87 0.22
CA ILE A 10 -0.44 4.23 -0.06
C ILE A 10 -1.56 4.80 0.81
N ILE A 11 -1.35 4.94 2.12
CA ILE A 11 -2.37 5.47 3.03
C ILE A 11 -2.64 6.96 2.75
N ASP A 12 -1.63 7.74 2.39
CA ASP A 12 -1.81 9.14 2.04
C ASP A 12 -2.64 9.30 0.75
N GLU A 13 -2.33 8.51 -0.28
CA GLU A 13 -3.14 8.46 -1.50
C GLU A 13 -4.56 7.95 -1.23
N LEU A 14 -4.72 6.92 -0.39
CA LEU A 14 -6.03 6.44 0.04
C LEU A 14 -6.83 7.56 0.73
N LYS A 15 -6.19 8.33 1.63
CA LYS A 15 -6.81 9.50 2.28
C LYS A 15 -7.26 10.53 1.26
N LYS A 16 -6.43 10.87 0.29
CA LYS A 16 -6.81 11.82 -0.78
C LYS A 16 -8.02 11.33 -1.56
N ILE A 17 -8.02 10.07 -2.01
CA ILE A 17 -9.14 9.49 -2.76
C ILE A 17 -10.42 9.49 -1.92
N VAL A 18 -10.31 9.16 -0.63
CA VAL A 18 -11.43 9.10 0.30
C VAL A 18 -12.00 10.49 0.56
N VAL A 19 -11.15 11.50 0.72
CA VAL A 19 -11.56 12.91 0.85
C VAL A 19 -12.21 13.41 -0.43
N GLU A 20 -11.60 13.14 -1.59
CA GLU A 20 -12.09 13.56 -2.91
C GLU A 20 -13.45 12.91 -3.24
N LYS A 21 -13.61 11.61 -2.95
CA LYS A 21 -14.86 10.87 -3.16
C LYS A 21 -15.87 11.00 -2.02
N ASN A 22 -15.57 11.79 -0.99
CA ASN A 22 -16.38 11.95 0.23
C ASN A 22 -16.78 10.62 0.89
N ILE A 23 -15.86 9.65 0.89
CA ILE A 23 -16.07 8.33 1.47
C ILE A 23 -15.89 8.43 2.99
N LYS A 24 -16.94 8.12 3.76
CA LYS A 24 -16.88 8.19 5.23
C LYS A 24 -16.29 6.94 5.87
N ARG A 25 -16.40 5.79 5.21
CA ARG A 25 -15.93 4.50 5.72
C ARG A 25 -15.50 3.63 4.56
N VAL A 26 -14.31 3.06 4.67
CA VAL A 26 -13.79 2.11 3.69
C VAL A 26 -13.80 0.74 4.35
N LYS A 27 -14.48 -0.23 3.73
CA LYS A 27 -14.54 -1.61 4.24
C LYS A 27 -13.45 -2.47 3.65
N ASN A 28 -13.17 -2.32 2.36
CA ASN A 28 -12.13 -3.09 1.69
C ASN A 28 -11.36 -2.20 0.73
N VAL A 29 -10.06 -2.42 0.63
CA VAL A 29 -9.21 -1.80 -0.39
C VAL A 29 -8.41 -2.92 -1.04
N SER A 30 -8.47 -2.99 -2.36
CA SER A 30 -7.63 -3.88 -3.16
C SER A 30 -6.47 -3.08 -3.72
N LEU A 31 -5.26 -3.57 -3.51
CA LEU A 31 -4.01 -2.98 -3.98
C LEU A 31 -3.26 -4.00 -4.82
N GLU A 32 -2.72 -3.54 -5.94
CA GLU A 32 -1.81 -4.32 -6.76
C GLU A 32 -0.40 -3.75 -6.61
N ILE A 33 0.56 -4.62 -6.32
CA ILE A 33 1.95 -4.22 -6.09
C ILE A 33 2.85 -5.06 -6.97
N GLY A 34 3.61 -4.36 -7.79
CA GLY A 34 4.64 -4.93 -8.64
C GLY A 34 5.85 -5.42 -7.87
N THR A 35 6.82 -5.94 -8.62
CA THR A 35 8.20 -6.06 -8.18
C THR A 35 8.81 -4.66 -8.14
N ILE A 36 8.56 -3.94 -7.05
CA ILE A 36 9.19 -2.63 -6.81
C ILE A 36 10.58 -2.92 -6.25
N SER A 37 11.59 -2.91 -7.11
CA SER A 37 12.98 -2.82 -6.67
C SER A 37 13.26 -1.34 -6.40
N LEU A 38 13.15 -0.91 -5.13
CA LEU A 38 13.66 0.39 -4.70
C LEU A 38 15.20 0.33 -4.74
N ALA A 39 15.76 0.34 -5.95
CA ALA A 39 17.19 0.41 -6.18
C ALA A 39 17.64 1.83 -5.84
N HIS A 40 17.99 2.05 -4.57
CA HIS A 40 18.46 3.35 -4.11
C HIS A 40 19.91 3.65 -4.51
N ASP A 41 20.58 2.78 -5.26
CA ASP A 41 21.99 2.99 -5.60
C ASP A 41 22.45 2.16 -6.81
N GLY A 42 21.77 2.20 -7.96
CA GLY A 42 22.30 1.71 -9.25
C GLY A 42 22.82 0.26 -9.33
N HIS A 43 22.68 -0.54 -8.26
CA HIS A 43 23.20 -1.89 -8.13
C HIS A 43 22.03 -2.88 -8.20
N PRO A 44 21.99 -3.74 -9.22
CA PRO A 44 20.92 -4.72 -9.42
C PRO A 44 20.92 -5.87 -8.41
N GLU A 45 21.84 -5.88 -7.44
CA GLU A 45 22.09 -7.03 -6.55
C GLU A 45 21.40 -6.93 -5.18
N HIS A 46 20.78 -5.79 -4.88
CA HIS A 46 19.94 -5.61 -3.68
C HIS A 46 18.51 -5.30 -4.09
N THR A 47 17.86 -6.25 -4.78
CA THR A 47 16.41 -6.26 -4.85
C THR A 47 15.87 -6.64 -3.48
N GLU A 48 15.76 -5.67 -2.56
CA GLU A 48 14.86 -5.83 -1.40
C GLU A 48 13.46 -6.06 -1.97
N ASP A 49 13.10 -7.33 -2.10
CA ASP A 49 11.80 -7.76 -2.59
C ASP A 49 10.78 -7.24 -1.57
N ILE A 50 9.88 -6.34 -1.98
CA ILE A 50 8.81 -5.85 -1.10
C ILE A 50 8.00 -7.06 -0.64
N SER A 51 8.14 -7.41 0.62
CA SER A 51 7.39 -8.50 1.21
C SER A 51 5.97 -8.03 1.43
N VAL A 52 5.00 -8.68 0.78
CA VAL A 52 3.57 -8.39 0.95
C VAL A 52 3.20 -8.39 2.43
N GLU A 53 3.78 -9.30 3.21
CA GLU A 53 3.60 -9.38 4.67
C GLU A 53 4.14 -8.14 5.41
N ASN A 54 5.34 -7.66 5.07
CA ASN A 54 5.90 -6.44 5.70
C ASN A 54 5.08 -5.21 5.35
N LEU A 55 4.62 -5.12 4.10
CA LEU A 55 3.78 -4.02 3.67
C LEU A 55 2.39 -4.07 4.31
N GLU A 56 1.76 -5.24 4.37
CA GLU A 56 0.50 -5.44 5.07
C GLU A 56 0.63 -5.04 6.55
N PHE A 57 1.73 -5.46 7.18
CA PHE A 57 2.04 -5.07 8.55
C PHE A 57 2.22 -3.56 8.69
N GLY A 58 2.98 -2.92 7.79
CA GLY A 58 3.16 -1.47 7.76
C GLY A 58 1.85 -0.72 7.57
N LEU A 59 1.04 -1.12 6.58
CA LEU A 59 -0.26 -0.55 6.30
C LEU A 59 -1.20 -0.70 7.49
N LYS A 60 -1.27 -1.89 8.10
CA LYS A 60 -2.10 -2.13 9.30
C LYS A 60 -1.65 -1.28 10.49
N ASN A 61 -0.33 -1.08 10.67
CA ASN A 61 0.19 -0.21 11.73
C ASN A 61 -0.11 1.27 11.47
N ILE A 62 0.01 1.74 10.23
CA ILE A 62 -0.29 3.13 9.88
C ILE A 62 -1.80 3.39 9.88
N ALA A 63 -2.61 2.39 9.50
CA ALA A 63 -4.06 2.45 9.53
C ALA A 63 -4.62 2.39 10.96
N LYS A 64 -3.85 1.85 11.92
CA LYS A 64 -4.20 1.86 13.35
C LYS A 64 -4.38 3.31 13.82
N ASN A 65 -5.48 3.62 14.49
CA ASN A 65 -5.91 4.98 14.84
C ASN A 65 -6.39 5.87 13.65
N THR A 66 -6.76 5.27 12.53
CA THR A 66 -7.38 5.97 11.39
C THR A 66 -8.75 5.36 11.07
N PRO A 67 -9.62 6.03 10.28
CA PRO A 67 -10.87 5.43 9.81
C PRO A 67 -10.68 4.18 8.92
N PHE A 68 -9.43 3.80 8.62
CA PHE A 68 -9.07 2.61 7.87
C PHE A 68 -8.66 1.42 8.76
N GLU A 69 -8.71 1.56 10.09
CA GLU A 69 -8.31 0.48 11.02
C GLU A 69 -9.12 -0.81 10.80
N GLU A 70 -10.42 -0.67 10.54
CA GLU A 70 -11.32 -1.79 10.24
C GLU A 70 -11.34 -2.17 8.75
N THR A 71 -10.54 -1.49 7.92
CA THR A 71 -10.50 -1.76 6.47
C THR A 71 -9.72 -3.04 6.19
N VAL A 72 -10.32 -3.93 5.42
CA VAL A 72 -9.64 -5.12 4.89
C VAL A 72 -8.79 -4.71 3.68
N LEU A 73 -7.47 -4.70 3.88
CA LEU A 73 -6.49 -4.44 2.82
C LEU A 73 -6.18 -5.77 2.12
N LYS A 74 -6.44 -5.85 0.82
CA LYS A 74 -6.08 -6.98 -0.04
C LYS A 74 -4.94 -6.58 -0.94
N ILE A 75 -3.74 -7.07 -0.65
CA ILE A 75 -2.56 -6.79 -1.46
C ILE A 75 -2.33 -7.97 -2.41
N LYS A 76 -2.23 -7.67 -3.71
CA LYS A 76 -1.98 -8.67 -4.75
C LYS A 76 -0.67 -8.35 -5.44
N LYS A 77 0.25 -9.31 -5.44
CA LYS A 77 1.50 -9.18 -6.20
C LYS A 77 1.21 -9.36 -7.69
N VAL A 78 1.62 -8.39 -8.51
CA VAL A 78 1.47 -8.42 -9.98
C VAL A 78 2.84 -8.34 -10.65
N LYS A 79 2.93 -8.80 -11.90
CA LYS A 79 4.14 -8.61 -12.71
C LYS A 79 4.15 -7.17 -13.24
N GLY A 80 5.00 -6.31 -12.67
CA GLY A 80 5.15 -4.90 -13.03
C GLY A 80 6.07 -4.19 -12.04
N GLU A 81 6.43 -2.94 -12.31
CA GLU A 81 7.38 -2.16 -11.48
C GLU A 81 6.68 -1.02 -10.72
N SER A 82 5.39 -1.20 -10.41
CA SER A 82 4.57 -0.12 -9.82
C SER A 82 3.50 -0.68 -8.89
N TRP A 83 3.00 0.19 -8.01
CA TRP A 83 1.84 -0.09 -7.18
C TRP A 83 0.65 0.76 -7.63
N LYS A 84 -0.57 0.26 -7.40
CA LYS A 84 -1.80 1.02 -7.58
C LYS A 84 -2.93 0.48 -6.73
N ILE A 85 -3.85 1.36 -6.36
CA ILE A 85 -5.11 0.97 -5.74
C ILE A 85 -6.07 0.58 -6.87
N THR A 86 -6.54 -0.66 -6.86
CA THR A 86 -7.43 -1.18 -7.90
C THR A 86 -8.90 -1.02 -7.57
N GLU A 87 -9.25 -1.16 -6.29
CA GLU A 87 -10.64 -1.15 -5.87
C GLU A 87 -10.76 -0.61 -4.45
N ILE A 88 -11.77 0.21 -4.21
CA ILE A 88 -12.15 0.71 -2.88
C ILE A 88 -13.62 0.37 -2.69
N LYS A 89 -13.93 -0.47 -1.70
CA LYS A 89 -15.31 -0.78 -1.28
C LYS A 89 -15.63 -0.08 0.03
N VAL A 90 -16.81 0.53 0.07
CA VAL A 90 -17.36 1.29 1.19
C VAL A 90 -18.44 0.52 1.94
#